data_AF-A0A5E5AIH4-F1
#
_entry.id   AF-A0A5E5AIH4-F1
#
_cell.length_a   1.000
_cell.length_b   1.000
_cell.length_c   1.000
_cell.angle_alpha   90.00
_cell.angle_beta   90.00
_cell.angle_gamma   90.00
#
_symmetry.space_group_name_H-M   'P 1'
#
loop_
_entity.id
_entity.type
_entity.pdbx_description
1 polymer ?
#
loop_
_entity_poly.entity_id
_entity_poly.type
_entity_poly.pdbx_seq_one_letter_code
_entity_poly.pdbx_strand_id
1 'polypeptide(L)'
;MTDSFKFQWHYVSNTAPGRPFELMGAITPRADKRFDGAVDAYCEGDYIGRCEFSSIDANCVSDAVAQIRKRIECRIEDRVARENEAAHHTSHNTTH
;
A
#
# COMPACT_ATOMS: atom_id res chain seq x y z
N MET A 1 -13.67 -7.09 -22.56
CA MET A 1 -12.64 -7.58 -21.64
C MET A 1 -12.77 -6.78 -20.37
N THR A 2 -13.22 -7.40 -19.28
CA THR A 2 -13.28 -6.74 -17.97
C THR A 2 -11.87 -6.47 -17.51
N ASP A 3 -11.51 -5.19 -17.40
CA ASP A 3 -10.24 -4.79 -16.82
C ASP A 3 -10.25 -5.19 -15.33
N SER A 4 -9.40 -6.13 -14.93
CA SER A 4 -9.33 -6.57 -13.53
C SER A 4 -8.62 -5.50 -12.69
N PHE A 5 -9.03 -5.35 -11.42
CA PHE A 5 -8.36 -4.45 -10.49
C PHE A 5 -6.87 -4.78 -10.38
N LYS A 6 -6.02 -3.77 -10.57
CA LYS A 6 -4.57 -3.86 -10.40
C LYS A 6 -4.14 -2.96 -9.26
N PHE A 7 -3.26 -3.48 -8.41
CA PHE A 7 -2.66 -2.76 -7.29
C PHE A 7 -1.18 -3.08 -7.23
N GLN A 8 -0.35 -2.05 -7.32
CA GLN A 8 1.10 -2.13 -7.20
C GLN A 8 1.54 -1.15 -6.12
N TRP A 9 2.36 -1.63 -5.19
CA TRP A 9 2.91 -0.85 -4.10
C TRP A 9 4.43 -0.95 -4.14
N HIS A 10 5.07 0.21 -4.26
CA HIS A 10 6.52 0.35 -4.34
C HIS A 10 7.03 0.91 -3.03
N TYR A 11 7.69 0.05 -2.24
CA TYR A 11 8.34 0.47 -0.99
C TYR A 11 9.58 1.31 -1.29
N VAL A 12 9.67 2.47 -0.66
CA VAL A 12 10.86 3.34 -0.71
C VAL A 12 11.49 3.44 0.68
N SER A 13 10.71 3.30 1.75
CA SER A 13 11.20 3.36 3.13
C SER A 13 10.72 2.19 4.00
N ASN A 14 11.46 1.94 5.09
CA ASN A 14 11.15 0.94 6.12
C ASN A 14 10.23 1.49 7.20
N THR A 15 9.16 2.19 6.78
CA THR A 15 8.17 2.75 7.71
C THR A 15 7.57 1.68 8.60
N ALA A 16 7.53 1.94 9.90
CA ALA A 16 6.96 1.05 10.90
C ALA A 16 5.44 0.89 10.68
N PRO A 17 4.86 -0.28 11.02
CA PRO A 17 3.42 -0.49 10.90
C PRO A 17 2.66 0.36 11.92
N GLY A 18 1.41 0.71 11.61
CA GLY A 18 0.55 1.53 12.47
C GLY A 18 0.94 3.02 12.53
N ARG A 19 1.93 3.47 11.76
CA ARG A 19 2.26 4.89 11.62
C ARG A 19 1.25 5.58 10.70
N PRO A 20 0.72 6.75 11.09
CA PRO A 20 -0.17 7.51 10.22
C PRO A 20 0.60 8.02 9.00
N PHE A 21 -0.01 7.91 7.82
CA PHE A 21 0.54 8.42 6.57
C PHE A 21 -0.52 9.15 5.74
N GLU A 22 -0.06 10.15 5.00
CA GLU A 22 -0.84 10.94 4.07
C GLU A 22 -0.67 10.39 2.65
N LEU A 23 -1.74 10.47 1.86
CA LEU A 23 -1.72 10.09 0.44
C LEU A 23 -1.86 11.35 -0.39
N MET A 24 -0.93 11.58 -1.30
CA MET A 24 -0.96 12.67 -2.25
C MET A 24 -0.85 12.12 -3.67
N GLY A 25 -1.70 12.56 -4.58
CA GLY A 25 -1.63 12.09 -5.96
C GLY A 25 -2.90 12.33 -6.74
N ALA A 26 -2.92 11.80 -7.96
CA ALA A 26 -4.02 11.96 -8.88
C ALA A 26 -4.86 10.68 -8.93
N ILE A 27 -6.17 10.86 -8.74
CA ILE A 27 -7.17 9.80 -8.92
C ILE A 27 -8.11 10.27 -10.02
N THR A 28 -8.12 9.51 -11.11
CA THR A 28 -8.86 9.82 -12.32
C THR A 28 -10.07 8.90 -12.43
N PRO A 29 -11.30 9.43 -12.50
CA PRO A 29 -12.48 8.63 -12.76
C PRO A 29 -12.47 8.11 -14.20
N ARG A 30 -12.96 6.88 -14.39
CA ARG A 30 -13.21 6.25 -15.68
C ARG A 30 -14.69 6.31 -16.05
N ALA A 31 -14.98 6.08 -17.33
CA ALA A 31 -16.34 6.05 -17.87
C ALA A 31 -17.23 4.93 -17.28
N ASP A 32 -16.63 3.87 -16.73
CA ASP A 32 -17.31 2.69 -16.17
C ASP A 32 -17.46 2.75 -14.64
N LYS A 33 -17.45 3.96 -14.05
CA LYS A 33 -17.54 4.22 -12.60
C LYS A 33 -16.37 3.66 -11.77
N ARG A 34 -15.29 3.25 -12.43
CA ARG A 34 -14.05 2.85 -11.76
C ARG A 34 -13.06 4.00 -11.70
N PHE A 35 -12.02 3.83 -10.90
CA PHE A 35 -10.95 4.83 -10.79
C PHE A 35 -9.59 4.21 -11.13
N ASP A 36 -8.77 4.99 -11.80
CA ASP A 36 -7.35 4.74 -12.00
C ASP A 36 -6.58 5.83 -11.28
N GLY A 37 -5.37 5.54 -10.82
CA GLY A 37 -4.58 6.57 -10.17
C GLY A 37 -3.21 6.11 -9.72
N ALA A 38 -2.42 7.11 -9.36
CA ALA A 38 -1.16 6.94 -8.68
C ALA A 38 -1.14 7.88 -7.48
N VAL A 39 -0.87 7.32 -6.31
CA VAL A 39 -0.76 8.06 -5.05
C VAL A 39 0.59 7.79 -4.41
N ASP A 40 1.25 8.86 -4.04
CA ASP A 40 2.46 8.88 -3.23
C ASP A 40 2.06 8.93 -1.76
N ALA A 41 2.70 8.10 -0.95
CA ALA A 41 2.46 8.05 0.48
C ALA A 41 3.62 8.72 1.23
N TYR A 42 3.25 9.52 2.24
CA TYR A 42 4.19 10.24 3.09
C TYR A 42 3.86 9.99 4.56
N CYS A 43 4.85 9.64 5.37
CA CYS A 43 4.71 9.47 6.82
C CYS A 43 5.49 10.58 7.51
N GLU A 44 4.84 11.43 8.29
CA GLU A 44 5.50 12.56 9.00
C GLU A 44 6.32 13.49 8.07
N GLY A 45 5.95 13.56 6.78
CA GLY A 45 6.65 14.34 5.75
C GLY A 45 7.70 13.55 4.96
N ASP A 46 8.06 12.34 5.40
CA ASP A 46 8.98 11.46 4.69
C ASP A 46 8.26 10.65 3.62
N TYR A 47 8.82 10.59 2.42
CA TYR A 47 8.28 9.76 1.34
C TYR A 47 8.52 8.27 1.61
N ILE A 48 7.44 7.50 1.71
CA ILE A 48 7.51 6.08 2.12
C ILE A 48 7.29 5.11 0.96
N GLY A 49 6.64 5.56 -0.11
CA GLY A 49 6.41 4.76 -1.29
C GLY A 49 5.32 5.30 -2.20
N ARG A 50 5.20 4.68 -3.38
CA ARG A 50 4.18 4.99 -4.38
C ARG A 50 3.25 3.80 -4.58
N CYS A 51 1.96 4.08 -4.65
CA CYS A 51 0.94 3.14 -5.06
C CYS A 51 0.41 3.51 -6.44
N GLU A 52 0.45 2.55 -7.36
CA GLU A 52 -0.23 2.64 -8.65
C GLU A 52 -1.37 1.64 -8.67
N PHE A 53 -2.56 2.11 -9.04
CA PHE A 53 -3.74 1.27 -9.10
C PHE A 53 -4.57 1.58 -10.34
N SER A 54 -5.27 0.55 -10.80
CA SER A 54 -6.16 0.66 -11.94
C SER A 54 -7.40 -0.18 -11.72
N SER A 55 -8.53 0.30 -12.23
CA SER A 55 -9.83 -0.36 -12.21
C SER A 55 -10.33 -0.63 -10.79
N ILE A 56 -10.13 0.31 -9.85
CA ILE A 56 -10.74 0.20 -8.51
C ILE A 56 -12.23 0.53 -8.60
N ASP A 57 -13.04 -0.33 -7.97
CA ASP A 57 -14.48 -0.14 -7.84
C ASP A 57 -14.78 0.64 -6.56
N ALA A 58 -15.27 1.87 -6.69
CA ALA A 58 -15.56 2.75 -5.58
C ALA A 58 -16.74 3.67 -5.93
N ASN A 59 -17.49 4.11 -4.93
CA ASN A 59 -18.64 5.00 -5.17
C ASN A 59 -18.20 6.45 -5.41
N CYS A 60 -17.05 6.85 -4.88
CA CYS A 60 -16.48 8.19 -5.03
C CYS A 60 -14.96 8.15 -4.86
N VAL A 61 -14.29 9.27 -5.21
CA VAL A 61 -12.84 9.41 -5.06
C VAL A 61 -12.38 9.16 -3.62
N SER A 62 -13.10 9.70 -2.63
CA SER A 62 -12.74 9.51 -1.21
C SER A 62 -12.81 8.04 -0.77
N ASP A 63 -13.76 7.29 -1.31
CA ASP A 63 -13.89 5.84 -1.06
C ASP A 63 -12.75 5.07 -1.72
N ALA A 64 -12.38 5.43 -2.96
CA ALA A 64 -11.20 4.88 -3.62
C ALA A 64 -9.92 5.14 -2.81
N VAL A 65 -9.72 6.37 -2.32
CA VAL A 65 -8.59 6.74 -1.45
C VAL A 65 -8.58 5.89 -0.18
N ALA A 66 -9.72 5.73 0.49
CA ALA A 66 -9.82 4.96 1.73
C ALA A 66 -9.48 3.48 1.51
N GLN A 67 -9.97 2.89 0.42
CA GLN A 67 -9.64 1.51 0.04
C GLN A 67 -8.15 1.34 -0.24
N ILE A 68 -7.54 2.27 -0.99
CA ILE A 68 -6.11 2.26 -1.29
C ILE A 68 -5.27 2.42 -0.03
N ARG A 69 -5.62 3.36 0.85
CA ARG A 69 -4.96 3.56 2.15
C ARG A 69 -4.95 2.28 2.97
N LYS A 70 -6.11 1.64 3.15
CA LYS A 70 -6.23 0.39 3.91
C LYS A 70 -5.37 -0.72 3.32
N ARG A 71 -5.26 -0.78 1.98
CA ARG A 71 -4.47 -1.82 1.30
C ARG A 71 -2.97 -1.59 1.41
N ILE A 72 -2.52 -0.33 1.42
CA ILE A 72 -1.13 0.05 1.70
C ILE A 72 -0.77 -0.29 3.16
N GLU A 73 -1.65 0.03 4.11
CA GLU A 73 -1.47 -0.29 5.54
C GLU A 73 -1.26 -1.80 5.74
N CYS A 74 -2.16 -2.63 5.20
CA CYS A 74 -2.00 -4.08 5.28
C CYS A 74 -0.70 -4.59 4.64
N ARG A 75 -0.20 -3.94 3.57
CA ARG A 75 1.07 -4.31 2.93
C ARG A 75 2.26 -4.03 3.84
N ILE A 76 2.28 -2.86 4.51
CA ILE A 76 3.32 -2.49 5.47
C ILE A 76 3.31 -3.46 6.66
N GLU A 77 2.14 -3.77 7.21
CA GLU A 77 1.97 -4.74 8.29
C GLU A 77 2.46 -6.14 7.90
N ASP A 78 2.04 -6.63 6.74
CA ASP A 78 2.42 -7.95 6.19
C ASP A 78 3.92 -8.04 5.89
N ARG A 79 4.58 -6.94 5.50
CA ARG A 79 6.05 -6.89 5.41
C ARG A 79 6.69 -7.08 6.78
N VAL A 80 6.25 -6.32 7.79
CA VAL A 80 6.86 -6.34 9.13
C VAL A 80 6.60 -7.66 9.83
N ALA A 81 5.43 -8.25 9.64
CA ALA A 81 5.12 -9.61 10.12
C ALA A 81 6.11 -10.63 9.54
N ARG A 82 6.33 -10.60 8.22
CA ARG A 82 7.31 -11.50 7.56
C ARG A 82 8.75 -11.25 8.00
N GLU A 83 9.14 -9.99 8.21
CA GLU A 83 10.48 -9.64 8.74
C GLU A 83 10.68 -10.19 10.16
N ASN A 84 9.65 -10.07 11.01
CA ASN A 84 9.68 -10.65 12.36
C ASN A 84 9.75 -12.18 12.31
N GLU A 85 8.99 -12.85 11.45
CA GLU A 85 9.07 -14.31 11.28
C GLU A 85 10.47 -14.74 10.83
N ALA A 86 11.05 -14.07 9.83
CA ALA A 86 12.40 -14.36 9.35
C ALA A 86 13.48 -14.16 10.43
N ALA A 87 13.35 -13.11 11.26
CA ALA A 87 14.25 -12.86 12.38
C ALA A 87 14.19 -14.00 13.43
N HIS A 88 13.00 -14.49 13.78
CA HIS A 88 12.83 -15.60 14.72
C HIS A 88 13.35 -16.94 14.17
N HIS A 89 13.34 -17.14 12.86
CA HIS A 89 13.89 -18.36 12.23
C HIS A 89 15.42 -18.38 12.18
N THR A 90 16.08 -17.22 12.23
CA THR A 90 17.56 -17.14 12.14
C THR A 90 18.25 -17.37 13.49
N SER A 91 17.53 -17.26 14.62
CA SER A 91 18.09 -17.46 15.97
C SER A 91 18.21 -18.92 16.42
N HIS A 92 17.73 -19.92 15.67
CA HIS A 92 17.70 -21.31 16.13
C HIS A 92 18.84 -22.21 15.62
N ASN A 93 19.88 -21.69 14.95
CA ASN A 93 20.91 -22.52 14.33
C ASN A 93 22.35 -22.33 14.87
N THR A 94 22.52 -21.84 16.10
CA THR A 94 23.83 -21.88 16.78
C THR A 94 23.73 -22.70 18.06
N THR A 95 23.79 -24.02 17.93
CA THR A 95 24.17 -24.90 19.04
C THR A 95 25.48 -25.58 18.66
N HIS A 96 26.47 -25.28 19.49
CA HIS A 96 27.89 -25.65 19.44
C HIS A 96 28.11 -27.13 19.74
#